data_AF-A0A4R3R4J8-F1
#
_entry.id   AF-A0A4R3R4J8-F1
#
_cell.length_a   1.000
_cell.length_b   1.000
_cell.length_c   1.000
_cell.angle_alpha   90.00
_cell.angle_beta   90.00
_cell.angle_gamma   90.00
#
_symmetry.space_group_name_H-M   'P 1'
#
loop_
_entity.id
_entity.type
_entity.pdbx_description
1 polymer ?
#
loop_
_entity_poly.entity_id
_entity_poly.type
_entity_poly.pdbx_seq_one_letter_code
_entity_poly.pdbx_strand_id
1 'polypeptide(L)'
;MRAPGESIGSFALESAVDELAHKIGIDPIELRLRNEPEKHPIAGIPFSQRDLKRAYADGAKRFGWERRQAEPGVLRDGEWRVGLGCASGSFPYQRAPSASVRIRLTLDGSATISCSAQEMGMGTATVQVQHAADRLGLPVDAIRLWQTTTFQRIWM
;
A
#
# COMPACT_ATOMS: atom_id res chain seq x y z
N MET A 1 9.90 4.95 -12.03
CA MET A 1 8.59 5.53 -11.65
C MET A 1 7.86 4.52 -10.77
N ARG A 2 7.26 4.94 -9.65
CA ARG A 2 6.41 4.09 -8.79
C ARG A 2 4.95 4.25 -9.23
N ALA A 3 4.16 3.18 -9.26
CA ALA A 3 2.77 3.18 -9.76
C ALA A 3 2.64 3.70 -11.22
N PRO A 4 3.20 2.96 -12.20
CA PRO A 4 3.22 3.39 -13.60
C PRO A 4 1.83 3.41 -14.23
N GLY A 5 1.27 4.61 -14.40
CA GLY A 5 0.00 4.86 -15.09
C GLY A 5 -1.15 5.22 -14.16
N GLU A 6 -1.25 4.60 -12.99
CA GLU A 6 -2.37 4.82 -12.07
C GLU A 6 -2.31 6.17 -11.35
N SER A 7 -1.10 6.70 -11.12
CA SER A 7 -0.89 7.94 -10.36
C SER A 7 -1.55 9.17 -11.02
N ILE A 8 -1.38 9.35 -12.32
CA ILE A 8 -1.95 10.48 -13.07
C ILE A 8 -3.47 10.35 -13.19
N GLY A 9 -3.96 9.13 -13.47
CA GLY A 9 -5.40 8.87 -13.56
C GLY A 9 -6.12 9.10 -12.22
N SER A 10 -5.51 8.68 -11.11
CA SER A 10 -6.07 8.86 -9.77
C SER A 10 -6.18 10.34 -9.41
N PHE A 11 -5.18 11.17 -9.77
CA PHE A 11 -5.25 12.61 -9.53
C PHE A 11 -6.44 13.27 -10.25
N ALA A 12 -6.63 12.98 -11.54
CA ALA A 12 -7.71 13.58 -12.32
C ALA A 12 -9.09 13.16 -11.79
N LEU A 13 -9.26 11.87 -11.48
CA LEU A 13 -10.50 11.33 -10.92
C LEU A 13 -10.81 11.93 -9.54
N GLU A 14 -9.84 11.92 -8.62
CA GLU A 14 -10.05 12.41 -7.26
C GLU A 14 -10.28 13.92 -7.22
N SER A 15 -9.67 14.69 -8.13
CA SER A 15 -9.98 16.12 -8.30
C SER A 15 -11.43 16.32 -8.76
N ALA A 16 -11.90 15.55 -9.75
CA ALA A 16 -13.28 15.64 -10.23
C ALA A 16 -14.30 15.25 -9.15
N VAL A 17 -13.98 14.26 -8.32
CA VAL A 17 -14.82 13.87 -7.17
C VAL A 17 -14.90 14.99 -6.13
N ASP A 18 -13.78 15.66 -5.84
CA ASP A 18 -13.75 16.78 -4.88
C ASP A 18 -14.52 18.01 -5.41
N GLU A 19 -14.34 18.35 -6.68
CA GLU A 19 -15.12 19.40 -7.34
C GLU A 19 -16.62 19.10 -7.34
N LEU A 20 -16.99 17.84 -7.60
CA LEU A 20 -18.38 17.41 -7.57
C LEU A 20 -18.96 17.56 -6.15
N ALA A 21 -18.23 17.09 -5.14
CA ALA A 21 -18.62 17.21 -3.73
C ALA A 21 -18.87 18.68 -3.34
N HIS A 22 -17.98 19.58 -3.76
CA HIS A 22 -18.13 21.02 -3.54
C HIS A 22 -19.37 21.57 -4.25
N LYS A 23 -19.56 21.27 -5.54
CA LYS A 23 -20.71 21.75 -6.34
C LYS A 23 -22.06 21.33 -5.77
N ILE A 24 -22.15 20.14 -5.17
CA ILE A 24 -23.41 19.59 -4.63
C ILE A 24 -23.54 19.76 -3.11
N GLY A 25 -22.57 20.38 -2.44
CA GLY A 25 -22.60 20.65 -1.02
C GLY A 25 -22.56 19.40 -0.13
N ILE A 26 -21.91 18.32 -0.58
CA ILE A 26 -21.74 17.08 0.19
C ILE A 26 -20.29 16.98 0.67
N ASP A 27 -20.09 16.44 1.88
CA ASP A 27 -18.75 16.15 2.37
C ASP A 27 -18.04 15.14 1.45
N PRO A 28 -16.78 15.38 1.04
CA PRO A 28 -16.11 14.53 0.06
C PRO A 28 -15.80 13.11 0.56
N ILE A 29 -15.67 12.88 1.88
CA ILE A 29 -15.60 11.52 2.44
C ILE A 29 -16.96 10.85 2.30
N GLU A 30 -18.03 11.53 2.70
CA GLU A 30 -19.40 11.02 2.58
C GLU A 30 -19.76 10.66 1.12
N LEU A 31 -19.40 11.52 0.15
CA LEU A 31 -19.62 11.22 -1.26
C LEU A 31 -18.94 9.91 -1.69
N ARG A 32 -17.71 9.66 -1.24
CA ARG A 32 -16.99 8.43 -1.55
C ARG A 32 -17.60 7.22 -0.85
N LEU A 33 -18.04 7.36 0.40
CA LEU A 33 -18.71 6.29 1.14
C LEU A 33 -20.04 5.86 0.49
N ARG A 34 -20.80 6.80 -0.08
CA ARG A 34 -22.02 6.49 -0.85
C ARG A 34 -21.75 5.70 -2.12
N ASN A 35 -20.57 5.89 -2.72
CA ASN A 35 -20.17 5.23 -3.96
C ASN A 35 -19.26 4.01 -3.73
N GLU A 36 -19.05 3.62 -2.46
CA GLU A 36 -18.18 2.50 -2.11
C GLU A 36 -18.87 1.17 -2.46
N PRO A 37 -18.33 0.37 -3.40
CA PRO A 37 -19.00 -0.83 -3.87
C PRO A 37 -18.89 -1.96 -2.85
N GLU A 38 -19.91 -2.82 -2.79
CA GLU A 38 -19.89 -4.03 -1.95
C GLU A 38 -19.01 -5.15 -2.53
N LYS A 39 -18.84 -5.16 -3.85
CA LYS A 39 -18.10 -6.19 -4.61
C LYS A 39 -17.28 -5.55 -5.73
N HIS A 40 -16.37 -6.30 -6.33
CA HIS A 40 -15.59 -5.81 -7.46
C HIS A 40 -16.52 -5.38 -8.61
N PRO A 41 -16.52 -4.09 -9.01
CA PRO A 41 -17.57 -3.54 -9.89
C PRO A 41 -17.59 -4.16 -11.29
N ILE A 42 -16.45 -4.68 -11.76
CA ILE A 42 -16.33 -5.30 -13.09
C ILE A 42 -16.55 -6.82 -13.04
N ALA A 43 -16.12 -7.46 -11.95
CA ALA A 43 -16.04 -8.93 -11.88
C ALA A 43 -17.17 -9.54 -11.05
N GLY A 44 -17.89 -8.72 -10.27
CA GLY A 44 -18.98 -9.17 -9.40
C GLY A 44 -18.55 -10.03 -8.21
N ILE A 45 -17.24 -10.25 -8.00
CA ILE A 45 -16.71 -11.08 -6.92
C ILE A 45 -16.51 -10.28 -5.62
N PRO A 46 -16.62 -10.92 -4.44
CA PRO A 46 -16.29 -10.29 -3.18
C PRO A 46 -14.83 -9.80 -3.16
N PHE A 47 -14.58 -8.70 -2.46
CA PHE A 47 -13.22 -8.28 -2.18
C PHE A 47 -12.55 -9.25 -1.20
N SER A 48 -11.28 -9.60 -1.42
CA SER A 48 -10.49 -10.39 -0.47
C SER A 48 -10.22 -9.63 0.83
N GLN A 49 -9.95 -8.33 0.72
CA GLN A 49 -9.86 -7.38 1.82
C GLN A 49 -10.22 -5.99 1.29
N ARG A 50 -11.05 -5.24 2.01
CA ARG A 50 -11.38 -3.85 1.68
C ARG A 50 -11.79 -3.06 2.91
N ASP A 51 -10.85 -2.27 3.43
CA ASP A 51 -11.00 -1.50 4.66
C ASP A 51 -11.12 0.02 4.41
N LEU A 52 -11.56 0.43 3.20
CA LEU A 52 -11.58 1.85 2.82
C LEU A 52 -12.47 2.69 3.76
N LYS A 53 -13.65 2.16 4.14
CA LYS A 53 -14.55 2.81 5.10
C LYS A 53 -13.87 3.05 6.45
N ARG A 54 -13.10 2.06 6.92
CA ARG A 54 -12.32 2.17 8.15
C ARG A 54 -11.19 3.18 8.02
N ALA A 55 -10.46 3.16 6.90
CA ALA A 55 -9.39 4.12 6.63
C ALA A 55 -9.92 5.57 6.64
N TYR A 56 -11.11 5.80 6.08
CA TYR A 56 -11.77 7.10 6.17
C TYR A 56 -12.15 7.48 7.60
N ALA A 57 -12.78 6.58 8.36
CA ALA A 57 -13.15 6.85 9.75
C ALA A 57 -11.91 7.16 10.62
N ASP A 58 -10.87 6.33 10.52
CA ASP A 58 -9.62 6.49 11.28
C ASP A 58 -8.88 7.76 10.86
N GLY A 59 -8.81 8.04 9.54
CA GLY A 59 -8.21 9.25 8.99
C GLY A 59 -8.95 10.49 9.45
N ALA A 60 -10.27 10.52 9.28
CA ALA A 60 -11.09 11.65 9.68
C ALA A 60 -10.88 12.01 11.16
N LYS A 61 -10.89 10.99 12.04
CA LYS A 61 -10.63 11.18 13.47
C LYS A 61 -9.22 11.70 13.76
N ARG A 62 -8.18 11.14 13.12
CA ARG A 62 -6.78 11.49 13.42
C ARG A 62 -6.38 12.87 12.89
N PHE A 63 -6.93 13.26 11.75
CA PHE A 63 -6.66 14.57 11.14
C PHE A 63 -7.58 15.68 11.67
N GLY A 64 -8.56 15.33 12.51
CA GLY A 64 -9.55 16.27 13.04
C GLY A 64 -10.44 16.85 11.94
N TRP A 65 -10.99 15.96 11.12
CA TRP A 65 -11.80 16.29 9.95
C TRP A 65 -13.07 17.08 10.30
N GLU A 66 -13.56 16.96 11.54
CA GLU A 66 -14.65 17.78 12.06
C GLU A 66 -14.37 19.29 11.98
N ARG A 67 -13.10 19.68 11.89
CA ARG A 67 -12.66 21.09 11.72
C ARG A 67 -12.59 21.53 10.26
N ARG A 68 -12.81 20.64 9.29
CA ARG A 68 -12.75 20.97 7.87
C ARG A 68 -13.80 22.03 7.55
N GLN A 69 -13.36 23.10 6.90
CA GLN A 69 -14.25 24.08 6.29
C GLN A 69 -14.58 23.64 4.86
N ALA A 70 -15.87 23.61 4.52
CA ALA A 70 -16.32 23.26 3.16
C ALA A 70 -15.95 24.35 2.14
N GLU A 71 -15.90 25.61 2.59
CA GLU A 71 -15.50 26.75 1.77
C GLU A 71 -13.97 26.88 1.72
N PRO A 72 -13.36 26.83 0.52
CA PRO A 72 -11.91 26.94 0.37
C PRO A 72 -11.33 28.27 0.87
N GLY A 73 -10.14 28.21 1.46
CA GLY A 73 -9.37 29.40 1.81
C GLY A 73 -9.85 30.18 3.04
N VAL A 74 -10.84 29.69 3.78
CA VAL A 74 -11.35 30.33 5.01
C VAL A 74 -10.34 30.20 6.16
N LEU A 75 -9.73 29.03 6.33
CA LEU A 75 -8.76 28.80 7.42
C LEU A 75 -7.41 29.43 7.10
N ARG A 76 -6.84 30.11 8.09
CA ARG A 76 -5.51 30.72 8.03
C ARG A 76 -4.65 30.31 9.21
N ASP A 77 -3.36 30.16 8.95
CA ASP A 77 -2.31 30.01 9.95
C ASP A 77 -1.21 31.04 9.64
N GLY A 78 -1.26 32.18 10.32
CA GLY A 78 -0.48 33.36 9.97
C GLY A 78 -0.78 33.85 8.55
N GLU A 79 0.24 33.82 7.69
CA GLU A 79 0.15 34.21 6.27
C GLU A 79 -0.32 33.07 5.35
N TRP A 80 -0.39 31.82 5.86
CA TRP A 80 -0.74 30.64 5.07
C TRP A 80 -2.24 30.40 5.05
N ARG A 81 -2.76 29.99 3.89
CA ARG A 81 -4.08 29.35 3.80
C ARG A 81 -3.91 27.85 4.00
N VAL A 82 -4.66 27.30 4.94
CA VAL A 82 -4.59 25.88 5.30
C VAL A 82 -5.92 25.20 5.04
N GLY A 83 -5.90 23.91 4.76
CA GLY A 83 -7.09 23.15 4.45
C GLY A 83 -6.89 21.66 4.69
N LEU A 84 -8.00 20.94 4.78
CA LEU A 84 -8.02 19.49 4.88
C LEU A 84 -8.66 18.92 3.61
N GLY A 85 -7.94 18.00 2.98
CA GLY A 85 -8.37 17.28 1.80
C GLY A 85 -8.20 15.78 1.99
N CYS A 86 -8.93 15.00 1.19
CA CYS A 86 -8.80 13.55 1.18
C CYS A 86 -8.79 13.03 -0.25
N ALA A 87 -8.10 11.93 -0.48
CA ALA A 87 -8.14 11.20 -1.73
C ALA A 87 -8.11 9.69 -1.47
N SER A 88 -8.69 8.92 -2.39
CA SER A 88 -8.60 7.46 -2.43
C SER A 88 -7.57 7.00 -3.46
N GLY A 89 -6.92 5.88 -3.17
CA GLY A 89 -6.05 5.18 -4.12
C GLY A 89 -6.26 3.69 -4.00
N SER A 90 -6.40 3.01 -5.14
CA SER A 90 -6.51 1.56 -5.22
C SER A 90 -5.48 1.05 -6.21
N PHE A 91 -4.65 0.10 -5.78
CA PHE A 91 -3.63 -0.50 -6.62
C PHE A 91 -3.87 -2.00 -6.76
N PRO A 92 -3.78 -2.56 -7.98
CA PRO A 92 -3.92 -3.99 -8.15
C PRO A 92 -2.77 -4.71 -7.46
N TYR A 93 -3.10 -5.76 -6.70
CA TYR A 93 -2.12 -6.72 -6.23
C TYR A 93 -2.05 -7.88 -7.22
N GLN A 94 -0.87 -8.12 -7.78
CA GLN A 94 -0.64 -9.22 -8.71
C GLN A 94 0.28 -10.26 -8.06
N ARG A 95 -0.05 -11.54 -8.24
CA ARG A 95 0.83 -12.66 -7.89
C ARG A 95 1.34 -13.32 -9.15
N ALA A 96 2.66 -13.29 -9.34
CA ALA A 96 3.30 -14.10 -10.36
C ALA A 96 3.59 -15.51 -9.78
N PRO A 97 3.26 -16.59 -10.50
CA PRO A 97 3.41 -17.97 -10.01
C PRO A 97 4.87 -18.47 -9.94
N SER A 98 5.85 -17.69 -10.39
CA SER A 98 7.21 -18.15 -10.74
C SER A 98 8.31 -17.76 -9.74
N ALA A 99 7.97 -17.45 -8.49
CA ALA A 99 8.99 -17.18 -7.46
C ALA A 99 9.69 -18.48 -7.02
N SER A 100 11.01 -18.55 -7.20
CA SER A 100 11.85 -19.64 -6.70
C SER A 100 12.76 -19.14 -5.59
N VAL A 101 12.84 -19.91 -4.50
CA VAL A 101 13.69 -19.61 -3.34
C VAL A 101 14.50 -20.88 -3.00
N ARG A 102 15.78 -20.70 -2.71
CA ARG A 102 16.66 -21.76 -2.19
C ARG A 102 17.01 -21.43 -0.74
N ILE A 103 16.85 -22.39 0.16
CA ILE A 103 17.28 -22.28 1.56
C ILE A 103 18.36 -23.32 1.80
N ARG A 104 19.48 -22.89 2.39
CA ARG A 104 20.57 -23.77 2.84
C ARG A 104 20.70 -23.65 4.34
N LEU A 105 20.50 -24.74 5.06
CA LEU A 105 20.83 -24.88 6.47
C LEU A 105 22.26 -25.42 6.61
N THR A 106 22.99 -24.92 7.59
CA THR A 106 24.35 -25.36 7.92
C THR A 106 24.39 -26.01 9.29
N LEU A 107 25.44 -26.80 9.55
CA LEU A 107 25.59 -27.56 10.79
C LEU A 107 25.75 -26.67 12.04
N ASP A 108 26.12 -25.40 11.87
CA ASP A 108 26.22 -24.40 12.94
C ASP A 108 24.86 -23.78 13.32
N GLY A 109 23.76 -24.24 12.70
CA GLY A 109 22.41 -23.76 12.97
C GLY A 109 22.06 -22.46 12.25
N SER A 110 22.90 -21.95 11.34
CA SER A 110 22.56 -20.82 10.49
C SER A 110 21.83 -21.23 9.20
N ALA A 111 21.15 -20.26 8.57
CA ALA A 111 20.49 -20.46 7.29
C ALA A 111 20.82 -19.36 6.29
N THR A 112 21.06 -19.75 5.04
CA THR A 112 21.17 -18.81 3.91
C THR A 112 19.97 -18.96 3.00
N ILE A 113 19.30 -17.85 2.71
CA ILE A 113 18.18 -17.75 1.77
C ILE A 113 18.71 -17.14 0.47
N SER A 114 18.31 -17.67 -0.67
CA SER A 114 18.70 -17.20 -1.99
C SER A 114 17.47 -17.09 -2.88
N CYS A 115 17.20 -15.89 -3.39
CA CYS A 115 16.09 -15.63 -4.31
C CYS A 115 16.43 -14.48 -5.27
N SER A 116 15.62 -14.32 -6.31
CA SER A 116 15.75 -13.24 -7.29
C SER A 116 15.16 -11.91 -6.82
N ALA A 117 14.65 -11.83 -5.59
CA ALA A 117 14.05 -10.62 -5.06
C ALA A 117 15.11 -9.52 -4.92
N GLN A 118 14.81 -8.37 -5.53
CA GLN A 118 15.67 -7.20 -5.46
C GLN A 118 15.30 -6.36 -4.23
N GLU A 119 16.34 -5.87 -3.55
CA GLU A 119 16.22 -4.87 -2.49
C GLU A 119 16.76 -3.55 -3.01
N MET A 120 15.98 -2.49 -2.83
CA MET A 120 16.32 -1.13 -3.25
C MET A 120 15.89 -0.07 -2.21
N GLY A 121 15.71 -0.49 -0.95
CA GLY A 121 15.29 0.33 0.18
C GLY A 121 13.87 0.09 0.68
N MET A 122 13.14 -0.89 0.14
CA MET A 122 11.75 -1.20 0.53
C MET A 122 11.66 -2.17 1.71
N GLY A 123 12.78 -2.79 2.09
CA GLY A 123 12.85 -3.72 3.21
C GLY A 123 12.44 -5.17 2.87
N THR A 124 12.37 -5.50 1.58
CA THR A 124 12.26 -6.88 1.09
C THR A 124 13.25 -7.81 1.78
N ALA A 125 14.53 -7.42 1.89
CA ALA A 125 15.55 -8.25 2.50
C ALA A 125 15.25 -8.52 3.99
N THR A 126 14.90 -7.46 4.72
CA THR A 126 14.54 -7.53 6.14
C THR A 126 13.34 -8.44 6.37
N VAL A 127 12.27 -8.27 5.61
CA VAL A 127 11.04 -9.06 5.78
C VAL A 127 11.26 -10.53 5.42
N GLN A 128 12.05 -10.83 4.38
CA GLN A 128 12.37 -12.22 4.03
C GLN A 128 13.18 -12.93 5.12
N VAL A 129 14.14 -12.23 5.72
CA VAL A 129 14.93 -12.74 6.86
C VAL A 129 14.04 -13.01 8.07
N GLN A 130 13.18 -12.05 8.44
CA GLN A 130 12.23 -12.20 9.55
C GLN A 130 11.25 -13.35 9.30
N HIS A 131 10.73 -13.46 8.08
CA HIS A 131 9.80 -14.52 7.72
C HIS A 131 10.45 -15.90 7.82
N ALA A 132 11.68 -16.06 7.32
CA ALA A 132 12.39 -17.31 7.42
C ALA A 132 12.80 -17.66 8.85
N ALA A 133 13.21 -16.68 9.66
CA ALA A 133 13.50 -16.87 11.08
C ALA A 133 12.28 -17.47 11.80
N ASP A 134 11.11 -16.86 11.61
CA ASP A 134 9.82 -17.33 12.16
C ASP A 134 9.48 -18.75 11.69
N ARG A 135 9.63 -19.03 10.39
CA ARG A 135 9.29 -20.34 9.82
C ARG A 135 10.28 -21.46 10.14
N LEU A 136 11.55 -21.13 10.35
CA LEU A 136 12.61 -22.09 10.68
C LEU A 136 12.83 -22.23 12.19
N GLY A 137 12.23 -21.36 13.01
CA GLY A 137 12.45 -21.32 14.46
C GLY A 137 13.88 -20.92 14.83
N LEU A 138 14.55 -20.15 13.98
CA LEU A 138 15.93 -19.69 14.17
C LEU A 138 15.94 -18.22 14.61
N PRO A 139 16.95 -17.78 15.38
CA PRO A 139 17.08 -16.36 15.68
C PRO A 139 17.40 -15.59 14.40
N VAL A 140 16.92 -14.34 14.32
CA VAL A 140 16.99 -13.50 13.10
C VAL A 140 18.43 -13.28 12.64
N ASP A 141 19.37 -13.20 13.57
CA ASP A 141 20.81 -13.04 13.31
C ASP A 141 21.49 -14.30 12.76
N ALA A 142 20.87 -15.47 12.90
CA ALA A 142 21.31 -16.72 12.27
C ALA A 142 20.83 -16.86 10.81
N ILE A 143 20.05 -15.91 10.29
CA ILE A 143 19.50 -15.95 8.94
C ILE A 143 20.18 -14.90 8.07
N ARG A 144 20.73 -15.32 6.93
CA ARG A 144 21.29 -14.41 5.92
C ARG A 144 20.53 -14.49 4.61
N LEU A 145 20.09 -13.35 4.09
CA LEU A 145 19.64 -13.27 2.70
C LEU A 145 20.83 -13.01 1.78
N TRP A 146 20.99 -13.88 0.79
CA TRP A 146 21.93 -13.73 -0.31
C TRP A 146 21.16 -13.35 -1.57
N GLN A 147 21.48 -12.20 -2.15
CA GLN A 147 20.89 -11.78 -3.42
C GLN A 147 21.56 -12.55 -4.57
N THR A 148 20.83 -13.46 -5.19
CA THR A 148 21.34 -14.26 -6.31
C THR A 148 21.29 -13.44 -7.60
N THR A 149 22.42 -13.32 -8.29
CA THR A 149 22.48 -12.87 -9.68
C THR A 149 22.28 -14.07 -10.63
N THR A 150 21.84 -13.82 -11.86
CA THR A 150 21.47 -14.83 -12.88
C THR A 150 22.54 -15.90 -13.17
N PHE A 151 23.77 -15.74 -12.67
CA PHE A 151 24.90 -16.63 -12.90
C PHE A 151 24.97 -17.90 -12.03
N GLN A 152 24.07 -18.09 -11.05
CA GLN A 152 24.04 -19.33 -10.23
C GLN A 152 22.71 -20.10 -10.35
N ARG A 153 22.63 -20.87 -11.44
CA ARG A 153 21.78 -22.05 -11.72
C ARG A 153 20.55 -22.30 -10.83
N ILE A 154 19.37 -22.06 -11.42
CA ILE A 154 18.08 -22.72 -11.10
C ILE A 154 17.87 -23.99 -11.96
N TRP A 155 18.80 -24.35 -12.84
CA TRP A 155 18.77 -25.62 -13.60
C TRP A 155 19.98 -26.50 -13.24
N MET A 156 19.79 -27.34 -12.24
CA MET A 156 20.55 -28.56 -11.92
C MET A 156 19.68 -29.37 -10.96
#